data_AF-A0A9W5IXW7-F1
#
_entry.id   AF-A0A9W5IXW7-F1
#
_cell.length_a   1.000
_cell.length_b   1.000
_cell.length_c   1.000
_cell.angle_alpha   90.00
_cell.angle_beta   90.00
_cell.angle_gamma   90.00
#
_symmetry.space_group_name_H-M   'P 1'
#
loop_
_entity.id
_entity.type
_entity.pdbx_description
1 polymer ?
#
loop_
_entity_poly.entity_id
_entity_poly.type
_entity_poly.pdbx_seq_one_letter_code
_entity_poly.pdbx_strand_id
1 'polypeptide(L)'
;MKKSSIIILISSFFLTACDLGFPRMSVNYDHLPKGEIKEYITKIFPNKPEKEELGKMVSSHLNGDNSPENIQNVVSNMGMTCVAGKEFCEYNGYIRSRATGGHSGSGRAKHIYRIIVSPKKGLDSLNVEKQIVEDTEKGN
;
A
#
# COMPACT_ATOMS: atom_id res chain seq x y z
N MET A 1 7.41 -56.15 51.63
CA MET A 1 7.26 -55.50 50.31
C MET A 1 5.96 -54.70 50.30
N LYS A 2 6.02 -53.37 50.29
CA LYS A 2 4.88 -52.50 49.97
C LYS A 2 5.41 -51.39 49.06
N LYS A 3 5.08 -51.48 47.77
CA LYS A 3 5.41 -50.47 46.76
C LYS A 3 4.39 -49.34 46.89
N SER A 4 4.80 -48.20 47.47
CA SER A 4 3.98 -46.99 47.46
C SER A 4 4.21 -46.30 46.12
N SER A 5 3.22 -46.38 45.23
CA SER A 5 3.28 -45.74 43.91
C SER A 5 2.86 -44.29 44.06
N ILE A 6 3.83 -43.38 43.90
CA ILE A 6 3.57 -41.94 43.82
C ILE A 6 3.01 -41.65 42.42
N ILE A 7 1.71 -41.36 42.34
CA ILE A 7 1.06 -40.90 41.11
C ILE A 7 1.31 -39.39 41.02
N ILE A 8 2.22 -38.98 40.15
CA ILE A 8 2.43 -37.57 39.80
C ILE A 8 1.28 -37.18 38.87
N LEU A 9 0.32 -36.43 39.41
CA LEU A 9 -0.77 -35.83 38.64
C LEU A 9 -0.18 -34.67 37.81
N ILE A 10 0.30 -34.97 36.60
CA ILE A 10 0.71 -33.95 35.64
C ILE A 10 -0.57 -33.29 35.14
N SER A 11 -0.93 -32.16 35.76
CA SER A 11 -1.96 -31.25 35.27
C SER A 11 -1.51 -30.69 33.93
N SER A 12 -2.00 -31.29 32.85
CA SER A 12 -1.87 -30.78 31.49
C SER A 12 -2.62 -29.44 31.40
N PHE A 13 -1.92 -28.36 31.74
CA PHE A 13 -2.32 -27.01 31.37
C PHE A 13 -2.36 -26.95 29.84
N PHE A 14 -3.53 -27.19 29.26
CA PHE A 14 -3.81 -26.84 27.89
C PHE A 14 -3.71 -25.31 27.81
N LEU A 15 -2.54 -24.82 27.41
CA LEU A 15 -2.38 -23.47 26.88
C LEU A 15 -3.17 -23.42 25.57
N THR A 16 -4.50 -23.33 25.66
CA THR A 16 -5.28 -22.77 24.58
C THR A 16 -4.77 -21.35 24.44
N ALA A 17 -3.92 -21.12 23.45
CA ALA A 17 -3.57 -19.77 23.04
C ALA A 17 -4.89 -19.06 22.79
N CYS A 18 -5.30 -18.20 23.72
CA CYS A 18 -6.37 -17.26 23.47
C CYS A 18 -5.90 -16.48 22.25
N ASP A 19 -6.55 -16.70 21.10
CA ASP A 19 -6.53 -15.75 19.98
C ASP A 19 -7.20 -14.50 20.55
N LEU A 20 -6.41 -13.72 21.31
CA LEU A 20 -6.73 -12.40 21.79
C LEU A 20 -7.23 -11.72 20.53
N GLY A 21 -8.54 -11.44 20.43
CA GLY A 21 -9.25 -11.03 19.21
C GLY A 21 -8.79 -9.66 18.69
N PHE A 22 -7.49 -9.55 18.45
CA PHE A 22 -6.79 -8.40 17.97
C PHE A 22 -7.25 -8.17 16.54
N PRO A 23 -7.61 -6.93 16.20
CA PRO A 23 -8.05 -6.60 14.87
C PRO A 23 -6.93 -6.94 13.88
N ARG A 24 -7.21 -7.86 12.96
CA ARG A 24 -6.33 -8.17 11.83
C ARG A 24 -6.71 -7.27 10.66
N MET A 25 -5.72 -6.69 9.98
CA MET A 25 -5.93 -5.96 8.74
C MET A 25 -5.28 -6.73 7.60
N SER A 26 -6.08 -7.01 6.56
CA SER A 26 -5.58 -7.54 5.30
C SER A 26 -5.61 -6.44 4.24
N VAL A 27 -4.59 -6.39 3.40
CA VAL A 27 -4.45 -5.36 2.35
C VAL A 27 -4.12 -6.03 1.03
N ASN A 28 -4.87 -5.69 -0.02
CA ASN A 28 -4.64 -6.12 -1.40
C ASN A 28 -4.05 -4.95 -2.21
N TYR A 29 -2.88 -5.17 -2.80
CA TYR A 29 -2.09 -4.21 -3.58
C TYR A 29 -2.10 -4.48 -5.09
N ASP A 30 -2.88 -5.45 -5.57
CA ASP A 30 -2.86 -5.92 -6.95
C ASP A 30 -3.39 -4.89 -7.95
N HIS A 31 -4.19 -3.94 -7.47
CA HIS A 31 -4.76 -2.86 -8.27
C HIS A 31 -3.88 -1.60 -8.34
N LEU A 32 -2.64 -1.69 -7.86
CA LEU A 32 -1.60 -0.69 -8.09
C LEU A 32 -0.81 -1.04 -9.36
N PRO A 33 -0.58 -0.08 -10.28
CA PRO A 33 0.38 -0.25 -11.38
C PRO A 33 1.74 -0.72 -10.86
N LYS A 34 2.42 -1.59 -11.63
CA LYS A 34 3.76 -2.06 -11.24
C LYS A 34 4.78 -0.92 -11.33
N GLY A 35 5.86 -1.03 -10.56
CA GLY A 35 6.95 -0.05 -10.54
C GLY A 35 7.24 0.48 -9.15
N GLU A 36 8.26 1.32 -9.04
CA GLU A 36 8.76 1.85 -7.75
C GLU A 36 7.70 2.64 -6.97
N ILE A 37 6.76 3.29 -7.65
CA ILE A 37 5.65 4.01 -6.99
C ILE A 37 4.78 3.03 -6.18
N LYS A 38 4.55 1.80 -6.67
CA LYS A 38 3.82 0.77 -5.92
C LYS A 38 4.59 0.31 -4.68
N GLU A 39 5.90 0.11 -4.82
CA GLU A 39 6.75 -0.29 -3.71
C GLU A 39 6.74 0.76 -2.60
N TYR A 40 6.84 2.04 -2.99
CA TYR A 40 6.72 3.18 -2.08
C TYR A 40 5.36 3.22 -1.37
N ILE A 41 4.25 3.18 -2.11
CA ILE A 41 2.88 3.18 -1.53
C ILE A 41 2.71 2.01 -0.55
N THR A 42 3.21 0.83 -0.90
CA THR A 42 3.12 -0.38 -0.06
C THR A 42 3.88 -0.21 1.25
N LYS A 43 5.08 0.37 1.19
CA LYS A 43 5.95 0.58 2.35
C LYS A 43 5.36 1.58 3.36
N ILE A 44 4.71 2.64 2.88
CA ILE A 44 4.21 3.70 3.76
C ILE A 44 2.76 3.50 4.22
N PHE A 45 2.02 2.55 3.65
CA PHE A 45 0.63 2.31 4.02
C PHE A 45 0.50 2.06 5.54
N PRO A 46 -0.47 2.69 6.25
CA PRO A 46 -1.64 3.43 5.78
C PRO A 46 -1.44 4.94 5.50
N ASN A 47 -0.21 5.46 5.54
CA ASN A 47 0.06 6.88 5.38
C ASN A 47 -0.25 7.38 3.96
N LYS A 48 -0.36 8.72 3.82
CA LYS A 48 -0.49 9.36 2.51
C LYS A 48 0.91 9.48 1.88
N PRO A 49 1.08 9.18 0.60
CA PRO A 49 2.33 9.45 -0.11
C PRO A 49 2.62 10.96 -0.11
N GLU A 50 3.84 11.32 0.28
CA GLU A 50 4.29 12.72 0.30
C GLU A 50 4.80 13.14 -1.08
N LYS A 51 4.49 14.38 -1.48
CA LYS A 51 4.94 14.95 -2.76
C LYS A 51 6.47 15.06 -2.77
N GLU A 52 7.05 15.47 -1.66
CA GLU A 52 8.47 15.71 -1.48
C GLU A 52 9.29 14.42 -1.62
N GLU A 53 8.82 13.32 -1.02
CA GLU A 53 9.49 12.02 -1.13
C GLU A 53 9.39 11.44 -2.55
N LEU A 54 8.20 11.48 -3.17
CA LEU A 54 8.04 11.08 -4.57
C LEU A 54 8.88 11.95 -5.51
N GLY A 55 8.93 13.26 -5.26
CA GLY A 55 9.77 14.20 -5.99
C GLY A 55 11.25 13.83 -5.90
N LYS A 56 11.75 13.50 -4.72
CA LYS A 56 13.14 13.03 -4.53
C LYS A 56 13.40 11.73 -5.29
N MET A 57 12.47 10.77 -5.25
CA MET A 57 12.61 9.51 -6.00
C MET A 57 12.73 9.79 -7.50
N VAL A 58 11.81 10.57 -8.08
CA VAL A 58 11.85 10.92 -9.51
C VAL A 58 13.14 11.69 -9.83
N SER A 59 13.50 12.69 -9.03
CA SER A 59 14.70 13.52 -9.22
C SER A 59 15.99 12.68 -9.24
N SER A 60 16.07 11.64 -8.40
CA SER A 60 17.23 10.74 -8.37
C SER A 60 17.40 9.98 -9.70
N HIS A 61 16.31 9.59 -10.36
CA HIS A 61 16.36 8.92 -11.66
C HIS A 61 16.61 9.88 -12.83
N LEU A 62 16.20 11.15 -12.70
CA LEU A 62 16.46 12.18 -13.70
C LEU A 62 17.96 12.49 -13.86
N ASN A 63 18.76 12.30 -12.80
CA ASN A 63 20.21 12.58 -12.82
C ASN A 63 20.56 13.99 -13.33
N GLY A 64 19.70 14.98 -13.04
CA GLY A 64 19.86 16.37 -13.49
C GLY A 64 19.27 16.70 -14.86
N ASP A 65 18.91 15.71 -15.69
CA ASP A 65 18.23 15.92 -16.97
C ASP A 65 16.73 16.06 -16.76
N ASN A 66 16.25 17.30 -16.81
CA ASN A 66 14.84 17.66 -16.64
C ASN A 66 14.11 17.88 -17.98
N SER A 67 14.64 17.34 -19.08
CA SER A 67 13.93 17.39 -20.37
C SER A 67 12.56 16.71 -20.26
N PRO A 68 11.52 17.20 -20.95
CA PRO A 68 10.20 16.58 -20.94
C PRO A 68 10.23 15.10 -21.34
N GLU A 69 11.08 14.73 -22.31
CA GLU A 69 11.26 13.37 -22.78
C GLU A 69 11.86 12.48 -21.68
N ASN A 70 12.89 12.96 -20.97
CA ASN A 70 13.49 12.19 -19.88
C ASN A 70 12.53 12.05 -18.69
N ILE A 71 11.81 13.11 -18.32
CA ILE A 71 10.77 13.04 -17.28
C ILE A 71 9.72 11.99 -17.66
N GLN A 72 9.22 12.03 -18.90
CA GLN A 72 8.25 11.06 -19.39
C GLN A 72 8.78 9.62 -19.28
N ASN A 73 10.02 9.37 -19.70
CA ASN A 73 10.64 8.05 -19.66
C ASN A 73 10.82 7.55 -18.23
N VAL A 74 11.40 8.37 -17.35
CA VAL A 74 11.62 8.03 -15.93
C VAL A 74 10.31 7.69 -15.25
N VAL A 75 9.32 8.58 -15.33
CA VAL A 75 8.08 8.36 -14.59
C VAL A 75 7.25 7.21 -15.18
N SER A 76 7.37 6.94 -16.48
CA SER A 76 6.79 5.74 -17.09
C SER A 76 7.41 4.46 -16.53
N ASN A 77 8.73 4.42 -16.39
CA ASN A 77 9.45 3.28 -15.80
C ASN A 77 9.09 3.08 -14.31
N MET A 78 8.76 4.16 -13.61
CA MET A 78 8.30 4.11 -12.22
C MET A 78 6.84 3.67 -12.05
N GLY A 79 6.11 3.48 -13.15
CA GLY A 79 4.74 2.95 -13.17
C GLY A 79 3.65 3.95 -13.57
N MET A 80 4.00 5.17 -13.97
CA MET A 80 3.03 6.14 -14.51
C MET A 80 2.68 5.79 -15.96
N THR A 81 1.47 6.13 -16.39
CA THR A 81 1.05 6.06 -17.80
C THR A 81 1.11 7.46 -18.41
N CYS A 82 1.88 7.61 -19.50
CA CYS A 82 1.97 8.83 -20.28
C CYS A 82 1.26 8.62 -21.63
N VAL A 83 0.04 9.13 -21.77
CA VAL A 83 -0.76 8.95 -22.99
C VAL A 83 -0.41 10.05 -24.00
N ALA A 84 -0.15 9.66 -25.26
CA ALA A 84 0.06 10.61 -26.35
C ALA A 84 -1.13 11.58 -26.48
N GLY A 85 -0.84 12.88 -26.49
CA GLY A 85 -1.87 13.94 -26.54
C GLY A 85 -2.40 14.40 -25.17
N LYS A 86 -2.06 13.72 -24.07
CA LYS A 86 -2.23 14.30 -22.72
C LYS A 86 -1.01 15.13 -22.35
N GLU A 87 -1.24 16.22 -21.62
CA GLU A 87 -0.17 17.10 -21.12
C GLU A 87 0.53 16.56 -19.86
N PHE A 88 0.07 15.42 -19.34
CA PHE A 88 0.55 14.85 -18.09
C PHE A 88 0.66 13.32 -18.16
N CYS A 89 1.58 12.80 -17.35
CA CYS A 89 1.67 11.40 -16.97
C CYS A 89 0.89 11.17 -15.69
N GLU A 90 0.24 10.02 -15.58
CA GLU A 90 -0.63 9.69 -14.44
C GLU A 90 -0.33 8.30 -13.90
N TYR A 91 -0.13 8.20 -12.59
CA TYR A 91 -0.26 6.95 -11.86
C TYR A 91 -1.67 6.89 -11.30
N ASN A 92 -2.44 5.87 -11.66
CA ASN A 92 -3.79 5.68 -11.15
C ASN A 92 -3.95 4.22 -10.71
N GLY A 93 -4.25 4.03 -9.44
CA GLY A 93 -4.40 2.71 -8.85
C GLY A 93 -5.07 2.78 -7.49
N TYR A 94 -5.40 1.62 -6.93
CA TYR A 94 -5.97 1.57 -5.60
C TYR A 94 -5.50 0.34 -4.83
N ILE A 95 -5.73 0.36 -3.53
CA ILE A 95 -5.59 -0.80 -2.65
C ILE A 95 -6.91 -1.03 -1.92
N ARG A 96 -7.18 -2.29 -1.57
CA ARG A 96 -8.32 -2.65 -0.74
C ARG A 96 -7.82 -3.11 0.61
N SER A 97 -8.31 -2.51 1.68
CA SER A 97 -8.03 -2.94 3.04
C SER A 97 -9.30 -3.49 3.68
N ARG A 98 -9.19 -4.64 4.34
CA ARG A 98 -10.25 -5.22 5.17
C ARG A 98 -9.74 -5.38 6.59
N ALA A 99 -10.37 -4.69 7.51
CA ALA A 99 -10.17 -4.88 8.94
C ALA A 99 -11.17 -5.93 9.45
N THR A 100 -10.66 -6.95 10.12
CA THR A 100 -11.46 -7.95 10.85
C THR A 100 -11.17 -7.77 12.33
N GLY A 101 -12.15 -7.28 13.09
CA GLY A 101 -12.15 -7.23 14.55
C GLY A 101 -13.44 -7.84 15.08
N GLY A 102 -13.53 -8.10 16.39
CA GLY A 102 -14.68 -8.72 17.07
C GLY A 102 -16.00 -7.94 16.98
N HIS A 103 -16.74 -7.81 18.08
CA HIS A 103 -18.14 -7.31 18.16
C HIS A 103 -18.51 -6.01 17.38
N SER A 104 -17.55 -5.25 16.88
CA SER A 104 -17.70 -3.96 16.18
C SER A 104 -17.77 -4.02 14.65
N GLY A 105 -17.70 -5.22 14.05
CA GLY A 105 -17.93 -5.42 12.60
C GLY A 105 -16.68 -5.26 11.74
N SER A 106 -16.73 -5.81 10.52
CA SER A 106 -15.62 -5.76 9.56
C SER A 106 -15.75 -4.54 8.64
N GLY A 107 -14.75 -3.66 8.65
CA GLY A 107 -14.67 -2.51 7.74
C GLY A 107 -13.91 -2.84 6.47
N ARG A 108 -14.40 -2.37 5.32
CA ARG A 108 -13.70 -2.46 4.04
C ARG A 108 -13.51 -1.06 3.47
N ALA A 109 -12.31 -0.76 3.00
CA ALA A 109 -12.00 0.54 2.41
C ALA A 109 -11.16 0.36 1.14
N LYS A 110 -11.41 1.23 0.17
CA LYS A 110 -10.64 1.38 -1.06
C LYS A 110 -9.87 2.69 -0.98
N HIS A 111 -8.54 2.61 -1.00
CA HIS A 111 -7.67 3.79 -1.01
C HIS A 111 -7.20 4.01 -2.44
N ILE A 112 -7.72 5.06 -3.08
CA ILE A 112 -7.46 5.43 -4.47
C ILE A 112 -6.31 6.43 -4.49
N TYR A 113 -5.31 6.15 -5.32
CA TYR A 113 -4.12 6.96 -5.51
C TYR A 113 -4.10 7.50 -6.92
N ARG A 114 -3.95 8.81 -7.03
CA ARG A 114 -3.74 9.52 -8.30
C ARG A 114 -2.54 10.45 -8.16
N ILE A 115 -1.45 10.10 -8.85
CA ILE A 115 -0.21 10.91 -8.89
C ILE A 115 -0.07 11.43 -10.30
N ILE A 116 0.24 12.71 -10.45
CA ILE A 116 0.25 13.40 -11.75
C ILE A 116 1.53 14.20 -11.84
N VAL A 117 2.16 14.20 -13.01
CA VAL A 117 3.24 15.13 -13.36
C VAL A 117 3.04 15.57 -14.80
N SER A 118 3.27 16.85 -15.08
CA SER A 118 3.34 17.38 -16.44
C SER A 118 4.80 17.48 -16.86
N PRO A 119 5.30 16.62 -17.77
CA PRO A 119 6.70 16.64 -18.19
C PRO A 119 7.14 18.02 -18.71
N LYS A 120 6.24 18.72 -19.42
CA LYS A 120 6.50 20.08 -19.93
C LYS A 120 6.64 21.15 -18.84
N LYS A 121 6.01 20.97 -17.68
CA LYS A 121 6.08 21.90 -16.54
C LYS A 121 7.16 21.48 -15.52
N GLY A 122 7.88 20.40 -15.78
CA GLY A 122 8.89 19.87 -14.88
C GLY A 122 8.30 19.22 -13.62
N LEU A 123 9.20 18.81 -12.73
CA LEU A 123 8.86 18.07 -11.50
C LEU A 123 8.03 18.89 -10.50
N ASP A 124 8.11 20.22 -10.53
CA ASP A 124 7.31 21.09 -9.67
C ASP A 124 5.80 20.88 -9.84
N SER A 125 5.39 20.42 -11.02
CA SER A 125 4.01 20.06 -11.34
C SER A 125 3.52 18.76 -10.71
N LEU A 126 4.40 18.01 -10.03
CA LEU A 126 4.04 16.78 -9.34
C LEU A 126 2.92 17.05 -8.33
N ASN A 127 1.87 16.23 -8.39
CA ASN A 127 0.74 16.30 -7.48
C ASN A 127 0.35 14.90 -7.00
N VAL A 128 -0.06 14.80 -5.72
CA VAL A 128 -0.46 13.55 -5.08
C VAL A 128 -1.85 13.68 -4.47
N GLU A 129 -2.80 13.01 -5.09
CA GLU A 129 -4.18 12.88 -4.65
C GLU A 129 -4.38 11.49 -4.03
N LYS A 130 -4.97 11.45 -2.82
CA LYS A 130 -5.38 10.21 -2.15
C LYS A 130 -6.82 10.37 -1.69
N GLN A 131 -7.67 9.42 -2.04
CA GLN A 131 -9.06 9.35 -1.62
C GLN A 131 -9.32 8.02 -0.91
N ILE A 132 -10.07 8.04 0.19
CA ILE A 132 -10.51 6.83 0.90
C ILE A 132 -12.02 6.75 0.74
N VAL A 133 -12.52 5.64 0.21
CA VAL A 133 -13.95 5.38 0.05
C VAL A 133 -14.30 4.02 0.65
N GLU A 134 -15.57 3.84 1.02
CA GLU A 134 -16.08 2.52 1.40
C GLU A 134 -15.94 1.55 0.22
N ASP A 135 -15.42 0.35 0.48
CA ASP A 135 -15.31 -0.69 -0.53
C ASP A 135 -16.61 -1.49 -0.62
N THR A 136 -17.49 -1.05 -1.52
CA THR A 136 -18.82 -1.64 -1.77
C THR A 136 -18.79 -2.82 -2.75
N GLU A 137 -17.66 -3.10 -3.39
CA GLU A 137 -17.52 -4.22 -4.32
C GLU A 137 -17.57 -5.53 -3.54
N LYS A 138 -18.47 -6.46 -3.88
CA LYS A 138 -18.51 -7.78 -3.23
C LYS A 138 -17.18 -8.50 -3.51
N GLY A 139 -16.44 -8.86 -2.45
CA GLY A 139 -15.29 -9.74 -2.60
C GLY A 139 -15.81 -11.12 -3.01
N ASN A 140 -15.22 -11.71 -4.05
CA ASN A 140 -15.44 -13.13 -4.37
C ASN A 140 -14.93 -14.02 -3.23
#